data_AF-A0A7R9MSW2-F1
#
_entry.id   AF-A0A7R9MSW2-F1
#
_cell.length_a   1.000
_cell.length_b   1.000
_cell.length_c   1.000
_cell.angle_alpha   90.00
_cell.angle_beta   90.00
_cell.angle_gamma   90.00
#
_symmetry.space_group_name_H-M   'P 1'
#
loop_
_entity.id
_entity.type
_entity.pdbx_description
1 polymer ?
#
loop_
_entity_poly.entity_id
_entity_poly.type
_entity_poly.pdbx_seq_one_letter_code
_entity_poly.pdbx_strand_id
1 'polypeptide(L)'
;NININNNVNNGSNGNGNGKKEVISCEAFVDYWKKVISSCYDNASRFVKILTSGQRNYLLPEDFAPMIQDVIDTHPGLAFLKDAEEFHSRYVHTVIARIFYCVNKSWTGRITLPELKKSNFLQVVSLLEEEDDINQITDYFSYEHFYVIYCKFWELDKDHDLFISKTDLSRHNDSG
;
A
#
# COMPACT_ATOMS: atom_id res chain seq x y z
N ASN A 1 -31.24 -14.13 17.99
CA ASN A 1 -31.87 -12.99 18.70
C ASN A 1 -31.40 -11.69 18.10
N ILE A 2 -32.19 -11.19 17.16
CA ILE A 2 -32.04 -9.87 16.53
C ILE A 2 -32.58 -8.86 17.54
N ASN A 3 -31.80 -7.85 17.92
CA ASN A 3 -32.32 -6.71 18.66
C ASN A 3 -32.12 -5.44 17.83
N ILE A 4 -33.26 -4.90 17.40
CA ILE A 4 -33.40 -3.70 16.58
C ILE A 4 -33.37 -2.50 17.53
N ASN A 5 -32.55 -1.50 17.25
CA ASN A 5 -32.82 -0.16 17.77
C ASN A 5 -32.41 0.91 16.75
N ASN A 6 -33.44 1.49 16.13
CA ASN A 6 -33.35 2.72 15.34
C ASN A 6 -33.31 3.92 16.30
N ASN A 7 -32.29 4.77 16.23
CA ASN A 7 -32.46 6.24 16.17
C ASN A 7 -31.15 7.04 16.05
N VAL A 8 -31.12 7.89 15.02
CA VAL A 8 -30.78 9.34 15.03
C VAL A 8 -29.31 9.80 15.10
N ASN A 9 -28.91 10.40 13.96
CA ASN A 9 -28.14 11.62 13.67
C ASN A 9 -26.94 12.12 14.52
N ASN A 10 -26.02 12.67 13.70
CA ASN A 10 -25.17 13.85 13.87
C ASN A 10 -23.78 13.70 14.50
N GLY A 11 -22.77 14.04 13.67
CA GLY A 11 -22.02 15.27 13.89
C GLY A 11 -20.71 15.19 14.68
N SER A 12 -19.63 15.29 13.91
CA SER A 12 -18.41 16.08 14.19
C SER A 12 -17.31 15.56 15.11
N ASN A 13 -16.11 15.86 14.60
CA ASN A 13 -14.84 16.15 15.24
C ASN A 13 -14.01 15.00 15.82
N GLY A 14 -12.79 14.94 15.28
CA GLY A 14 -11.76 14.02 15.69
C GLY A 14 -11.29 14.23 17.12
N ASN A 15 -10.86 13.12 17.69
CA ASN A 15 -9.68 13.09 18.53
C ASN A 15 -9.10 11.68 18.49
N GLY A 16 -7.77 11.61 18.42
CA GLY A 16 -7.02 10.36 18.33
C GLY A 16 -7.38 9.39 19.44
N ASN A 17 -7.85 8.23 19.02
CA ASN A 17 -7.83 6.96 19.72
C ASN A 17 -8.11 5.93 18.64
N GLY A 18 -7.25 4.92 18.47
CA GLY A 18 -7.36 3.86 17.47
C GLY A 18 -8.59 2.97 17.67
N LYS A 19 -9.79 3.55 17.59
CA LYS A 19 -11.05 2.83 17.43
C LYS A 19 -11.01 2.28 16.02
N LYS A 20 -10.98 0.95 15.88
CA LYS A 20 -11.37 0.30 14.64
C LYS A 20 -12.75 0.84 14.28
N GLU A 21 -12.82 1.70 13.27
CA GLU A 21 -14.08 2.21 12.76
C GLU A 21 -14.86 1.01 12.21
N VAL A 22 -15.96 0.67 12.87
CA VAL A 22 -16.79 -0.47 12.48
C VAL A 22 -17.79 0.01 11.44
N ILE A 23 -17.78 -0.61 10.26
CA ILE A 23 -18.78 -0.37 9.22
C ILE A 23 -19.99 -1.29 9.45
N SER A 24 -21.21 -0.79 9.21
CA SER A 24 -22.40 -1.64 9.28
C SER A 24 -22.49 -2.56 8.05
N CYS A 25 -23.18 -3.69 8.21
CA CYS A 25 -23.43 -4.63 7.11
C CYS A 25 -24.19 -3.94 5.96
N GLU A 26 -25.18 -3.11 6.28
CA GLU A 26 -25.96 -2.37 5.28
C GLU A 26 -25.07 -1.40 4.50
N ALA A 27 -24.22 -0.64 5.20
CA ALA A 27 -23.28 0.29 4.57
C ALA A 27 -22.31 -0.43 3.63
N PHE A 28 -21.76 -1.57 4.05
CA PHE A 28 -20.88 -2.38 3.21
C PHE A 28 -21.62 -2.95 2.00
N VAL A 29 -22.81 -3.52 2.18
CA VAL A 29 -23.62 -4.10 1.09
C VAL A 29 -23.97 -3.03 0.05
N ASP A 30 -24.37 -1.83 0.49
CA ASP A 30 -24.70 -0.74 -0.42
C ASP A 30 -23.48 -0.21 -1.16
N TYR A 31 -22.33 -0.14 -0.50
CA TYR A 31 -21.05 0.17 -1.15
C TYR A 31 -20.69 -0.90 -2.19
N TRP A 32 -20.72 -2.18 -1.80
CA TRP A 32 -20.32 -3.28 -2.66
C TRP A 32 -21.21 -3.40 -3.90
N LYS A 33 -22.53 -3.18 -3.75
CA LYS A 33 -23.49 -3.10 -4.87
C LYS A 33 -23.11 -2.01 -5.89
N LYS A 34 -22.62 -0.86 -5.44
CA LYS A 34 -22.15 0.22 -6.33
C LYS A 34 -20.84 -0.14 -7.04
N VAL A 35 -19.94 -0.86 -6.37
CA VAL A 35 -18.68 -1.32 -6.97
C VAL A 35 -18.97 -2.36 -8.07
N ILE A 36 -19.76 -3.39 -7.78
CA ILE A 36 -20.04 -4.46 -8.75
C ILE A 36 -20.85 -3.99 -9.95
N SER A 37 -21.69 -2.95 -9.81
CA SER A 37 -22.49 -2.41 -10.92
C SER A 37 -21.68 -1.52 -11.87
N SER A 38 -20.57 -0.94 -11.40
CA SER A 38 -19.72 -0.02 -12.16
C SER A 38 -18.39 -0.62 -12.62
N CYS A 39 -17.96 -1.74 -12.02
CA CYS A 39 -16.64 -2.35 -12.26
C CYS A 39 -16.75 -3.83 -12.67
N TYR A 40 -16.44 -4.11 -13.94
CA TYR A 40 -16.64 -5.43 -14.55
C TYR A 40 -15.42 -6.37 -14.49
N ASP A 41 -14.29 -5.90 -13.96
CA ASP A 41 -13.08 -6.71 -13.76
C ASP A 41 -12.35 -6.37 -12.46
N ASN A 42 -11.44 -7.24 -12.04
CA ASN A 42 -10.71 -7.11 -10.77
C ASN A 42 -9.88 -5.82 -10.71
N ALA A 43 -9.25 -5.42 -11.82
CA ALA A 43 -8.44 -4.20 -11.87
C ALA A 43 -9.30 -2.94 -11.67
N SER A 44 -10.49 -2.90 -12.26
CA SER A 44 -11.42 -1.78 -12.11
C SER A 44 -11.96 -1.69 -10.69
N ARG A 45 -12.29 -2.84 -10.09
CA ARG A 45 -12.71 -2.93 -8.67
C ARG A 45 -11.59 -2.46 -7.75
N PHE A 46 -10.36 -2.91 -7.98
CA PHE A 46 -9.19 -2.52 -7.21
C PHE A 46 -8.97 -1.00 -7.23
N VAL A 47 -8.95 -0.39 -8.42
CA VAL A 47 -8.83 1.08 -8.55
C VAL A 47 -9.97 1.79 -7.83
N LYS A 48 -11.21 1.29 -7.95
CA LYS A 48 -12.38 1.90 -7.29
C LYS A 48 -12.28 1.84 -5.77
N ILE A 49 -11.78 0.74 -5.22
CA ILE A 49 -11.62 0.54 -3.77
C ILE A 49 -10.57 1.49 -3.23
N LEU A 50 -9.35 1.46 -3.79
CA LEU A 50 -8.23 2.26 -3.29
C LEU A 50 -8.47 3.77 -3.43
N THR A 51 -9.18 4.20 -4.48
CA THR A 51 -9.49 5.63 -4.68
C THR A 51 -10.75 6.09 -3.94
N SER A 52 -11.41 5.21 -3.17
CA SER A 52 -12.76 5.46 -2.63
C SER A 52 -13.76 5.93 -3.71
N GLY A 53 -13.53 5.50 -4.95
CA GLY A 53 -14.32 5.84 -6.12
C GLY A 53 -14.18 7.26 -6.66
N GLN A 54 -13.24 8.06 -6.15
CA GLN A 54 -13.03 9.45 -6.54
C GLN A 54 -12.33 9.60 -7.90
N ARG A 55 -11.50 8.63 -8.29
CA ARG A 55 -10.61 8.71 -9.46
C ARG A 55 -10.61 7.39 -10.24
N ASN A 56 -10.08 7.45 -11.46
CA ASN A 56 -9.89 6.31 -12.38
C ASN A 56 -8.40 5.94 -12.59
N TYR A 57 -7.53 6.44 -11.71
CA TYR A 57 -6.10 6.13 -11.65
C TYR A 57 -5.67 6.13 -10.17
N LEU A 58 -4.56 5.46 -9.88
CA LEU A 58 -3.98 5.34 -8.55
C LEU A 58 -2.77 6.27 -8.40
N LEU A 59 -2.71 6.95 -7.27
CA LEU A 59 -1.56 7.72 -6.80
C LEU A 59 -0.78 6.92 -5.76
N PRO A 60 0.50 7.26 -5.49
CA PRO A 60 1.32 6.59 -4.48
C PRO A 60 0.61 6.41 -3.13
N GLU A 61 0.00 7.46 -2.62
CA GLU A 61 -0.70 7.51 -1.34
C GLU A 61 -1.92 6.56 -1.26
N ASP A 62 -2.53 6.22 -2.40
CA ASP A 62 -3.69 5.33 -2.44
C ASP A 62 -3.32 3.89 -2.04
N PHE A 63 -2.02 3.51 -2.12
CA PHE A 63 -1.53 2.19 -1.73
C PHE A 63 -1.15 2.07 -0.25
N ALA A 64 -0.93 3.18 0.45
CA ALA A 64 -0.44 3.15 1.82
C ALA A 64 -1.35 2.35 2.78
N PRO A 65 -2.69 2.50 2.77
CA PRO A 65 -3.55 1.70 3.65
C PRO A 65 -3.47 0.20 3.38
N MET A 66 -3.34 -0.19 2.10
CA MET A 66 -3.21 -1.59 1.72
C MET A 66 -1.88 -2.19 2.21
N ILE A 67 -0.77 -1.48 2.03
CA ILE A 67 0.54 -1.99 2.43
C ILE A 67 0.66 -2.02 3.96
N GLN A 68 0.03 -1.07 4.65
CA GLN A 68 -0.07 -1.13 6.12
C GLN A 68 -0.82 -2.38 6.59
N ASP A 69 -1.94 -2.72 5.96
CA ASP A 69 -2.67 -3.95 6.27
C ASP A 69 -1.82 -5.21 6.02
N VAL A 70 -0.99 -5.22 4.96
CA VAL A 70 -0.04 -6.31 4.71
C VAL A 70 1.01 -6.42 5.84
N ILE A 71 1.58 -5.30 6.32
CA ILE A 71 2.48 -5.31 7.49
C ILE A 71 1.76 -5.88 8.72
N ASP A 72 0.52 -5.47 8.94
CA ASP A 72 -0.26 -5.79 10.14
C ASP A 72 -0.80 -7.24 10.15
N THR A 73 -0.88 -7.90 9.00
CA THR A 73 -1.53 -9.21 8.87
C THR A 73 -0.61 -10.32 8.38
N HIS A 74 0.35 -10.05 7.49
CA HIS A 74 1.15 -11.09 6.85
C HIS A 74 2.13 -11.76 7.84
N PRO A 75 2.19 -13.11 7.91
CA PRO A 75 3.05 -13.82 8.86
C PRO A 75 4.54 -13.54 8.62
N GLY A 76 4.98 -13.52 7.35
CA GLY A 76 6.35 -13.15 6.97
C GLY A 76 6.80 -11.73 7.34
N LEU A 77 5.89 -10.86 7.81
CA LEU A 77 6.21 -9.51 8.31
C LEU A 77 5.90 -9.33 9.80
N ALA A 78 5.59 -10.42 10.53
CA ALA A 78 5.21 -10.34 11.95
C ALA A 78 6.26 -9.62 12.81
N PHE A 79 7.55 -9.80 12.51
CA PHE A 79 8.65 -9.13 13.21
C PHE A 79 8.69 -7.61 12.96
N LEU A 80 8.13 -7.15 11.84
CA LEU A 80 8.11 -5.73 11.48
C LEU A 80 7.06 -4.96 12.30
N LYS A 81 6.01 -5.64 12.78
CA LYS A 81 4.89 -5.02 13.52
C LYS A 81 5.35 -4.24 14.74
N ASP A 82 6.32 -4.76 15.49
CA ASP A 82 6.86 -4.11 16.70
C ASP A 82 7.85 -2.97 16.39
N ALA A 83 8.19 -2.77 15.11
CA ALA A 83 9.21 -1.85 14.66
C ALA A 83 8.61 -0.72 13.81
N GLU A 84 7.74 0.10 14.41
CA GLU A 84 7.00 1.19 13.75
C GLU A 84 7.88 2.14 12.93
N GLU A 85 9.13 2.36 13.36
CA GLU A 85 10.09 3.21 12.65
C GLU A 85 10.40 2.71 11.23
N PHE A 86 10.26 1.41 10.98
CA PHE A 86 10.53 0.80 9.68
C PHE A 86 9.28 0.68 8.80
N HIS A 87 8.08 0.88 9.35
CA HIS A 87 6.82 0.75 8.61
C HIS A 87 6.78 1.75 7.45
N SER A 88 6.99 3.03 7.75
CA SER A 88 6.95 4.10 6.74
C SER A 88 7.97 3.86 5.62
N ARG A 89 9.16 3.38 5.99
CA ARG A 89 10.26 3.09 5.06
C ARG A 89 9.94 1.91 4.16
N TYR A 90 9.38 0.84 4.71
CA TYR A 90 8.93 -0.31 3.94
C TYR A 90 7.77 0.09 3.00
N VAL A 91 6.75 0.80 3.51
CA VAL A 91 5.63 1.32 2.70
C VAL A 91 6.13 2.14 1.51
N HIS A 92 6.97 3.14 1.74
CA HIS A 92 7.51 3.97 0.66
C HIS A 92 8.31 3.14 -0.36
N THR A 93 9.09 2.18 0.10
CA THR A 93 9.91 1.33 -0.77
C THR A 93 9.03 0.44 -1.65
N VAL A 94 8.02 -0.22 -1.07
CA VAL A 94 7.07 -1.05 -1.83
C VAL A 94 6.31 -0.20 -2.85
N ILE A 95 5.82 0.98 -2.48
CA ILE A 95 5.15 1.91 -3.41
C ILE A 95 6.08 2.31 -4.55
N ALA A 96 7.33 2.67 -4.24
CA ALA A 96 8.31 3.03 -5.25
C ALA A 96 8.55 1.87 -6.25
N ARG A 97 8.66 0.64 -5.75
CA ARG A 97 8.81 -0.57 -6.58
C ARG A 97 7.56 -0.83 -7.44
N ILE A 98 6.36 -0.63 -6.89
CA ILE A 98 5.10 -0.72 -7.64
C ILE A 98 5.10 0.28 -8.79
N PHE A 99 5.39 1.55 -8.54
CA PHE A 99 5.39 2.58 -9.57
C PHE A 99 6.49 2.35 -10.62
N TYR A 100 7.69 1.92 -10.21
CA TYR A 100 8.77 1.57 -11.11
C TYR A 100 8.38 0.46 -12.09
N CYS A 101 7.70 -0.58 -11.61
CA CYS A 101 7.31 -1.72 -12.42
C CYS A 101 6.00 -1.50 -13.20
N VAL A 102 5.00 -0.82 -12.63
CA VAL A 102 3.65 -0.71 -13.22
C VAL A 102 3.45 0.58 -14.01
N ASN A 103 3.91 1.74 -13.52
CA ASN A 103 3.68 3.04 -14.17
C ASN A 103 4.66 3.30 -15.32
N LYS A 104 4.54 2.54 -16.40
CA LYS A 104 5.44 2.64 -17.57
C LYS A 104 5.38 3.98 -18.27
N SER A 105 4.30 4.76 -18.07
CA SER A 105 4.17 6.10 -18.61
C SER A 105 4.96 7.18 -17.86
N TRP A 106 5.50 6.87 -16.66
CA TRP A 106 6.22 7.83 -15.79
C TRP A 106 5.40 9.09 -15.44
N THR A 107 4.07 8.97 -15.50
CA THR A 107 3.14 10.07 -15.21
C THR A 107 2.93 10.29 -13.72
N GLY A 108 3.39 9.37 -12.87
CA GLY A 108 3.05 9.33 -11.44
C GLY A 108 1.60 8.90 -11.20
N ARG A 109 0.92 8.34 -12.20
CA ARG A 109 -0.49 7.90 -12.12
C ARG A 109 -0.63 6.52 -12.75
N ILE A 110 -0.89 5.50 -11.93
CA ILE A 110 -1.16 4.15 -12.46
C ILE A 110 -2.58 4.11 -13.00
N THR A 111 -2.70 3.96 -14.31
CA THR A 111 -3.98 3.84 -15.00
C THR A 111 -4.48 2.40 -15.03
N LEU A 112 -5.79 2.22 -15.24
CA LEU A 112 -6.38 0.88 -15.38
C LEU A 112 -5.69 0.00 -16.45
N PRO A 113 -5.34 0.50 -17.65
CA PRO A 113 -4.60 -0.29 -18.63
C PRO A 113 -3.19 -0.69 -18.18
N GLU A 114 -2.47 0.17 -17.45
CA GLU A 114 -1.15 -0.16 -16.90
C GLU A 114 -1.26 -1.26 -15.84
N LEU A 115 -2.23 -1.14 -14.93
CA LEU A 115 -2.49 -2.14 -13.90
C LEU A 115 -2.88 -3.50 -14.51
N LYS A 116 -3.69 -3.51 -15.56
CA LYS A 116 -4.09 -4.74 -16.26
C LYS A 116 -2.96 -5.43 -17.01
N LYS A 117 -1.94 -4.68 -17.44
CA LYS A 117 -0.78 -5.20 -18.17
C LYS A 117 0.35 -5.65 -17.26
N SER A 118 0.31 -5.29 -15.97
CA SER A 118 1.29 -5.74 -14.99
C SER A 118 0.86 -7.06 -14.33
N ASN A 119 1.79 -7.66 -13.58
CA ASN A 119 1.52 -8.81 -12.74
C ASN A 119 1.06 -8.42 -11.32
N PHE A 120 0.84 -7.12 -11.04
CA PHE A 120 0.63 -6.65 -9.67
C PHE A 120 -0.53 -7.36 -8.95
N LEU A 121 -1.70 -7.47 -9.58
CA LEU A 121 -2.85 -8.13 -8.95
C LEU A 121 -2.63 -9.63 -8.71
N GLN A 122 -1.81 -10.29 -9.54
CA GLN A 122 -1.44 -11.69 -9.33
C GLN A 122 -0.54 -11.81 -8.11
N VAL A 123 0.42 -10.91 -7.96
CA VAL A 123 1.31 -10.87 -6.79
C VAL A 123 0.55 -10.52 -5.51
N VAL A 124 -0.46 -9.66 -5.58
CA VAL A 124 -1.35 -9.38 -4.44
C VAL A 124 -2.08 -10.65 -3.99
N SER A 125 -2.55 -11.49 -4.92
CA SER A 125 -3.15 -12.77 -4.55
C SER A 125 -2.15 -13.75 -3.92
N LEU A 126 -0.88 -13.72 -4.35
CA LEU A 126 0.18 -14.58 -3.76
C LEU A 126 0.47 -14.25 -2.28
N LEU A 127 0.21 -13.02 -1.82
CA LEU A 127 0.36 -12.64 -0.40
C LEU A 127 -0.53 -13.46 0.54
N GLU A 128 -1.62 -14.06 0.03
CA GLU A 128 -2.50 -14.91 0.83
C GLU A 128 -2.03 -16.39 0.83
N GLU A 129 -1.17 -16.78 -0.12
CA GLU A 129 -0.77 -18.17 -0.34
C GLU A 129 0.64 -18.48 0.18
N GLU A 130 1.53 -17.48 0.20
CA GLU A 130 2.95 -17.66 0.52
C GLU A 130 3.31 -16.98 1.85
N ASP A 131 3.65 -17.79 2.85
CA ASP A 131 3.98 -17.31 4.19
C ASP A 131 5.34 -16.59 4.25
N ASP A 132 6.30 -16.98 3.38
CA ASP A 132 7.60 -16.33 3.28
C ASP A 132 7.54 -15.14 2.31
N ILE A 133 7.41 -13.94 2.87
CA ILE A 133 7.34 -12.67 2.12
C ILE A 133 8.52 -12.48 1.16
N ASN A 134 9.67 -13.13 1.40
CA ASN A 134 10.85 -13.00 0.55
C ASN A 134 10.78 -13.85 -0.72
N GLN A 135 9.95 -14.90 -0.76
CA GLN A 135 9.63 -15.61 -2.02
C GLN A 135 8.81 -14.75 -2.97
N ILE A 136 8.08 -13.77 -2.42
CA ILE A 136 7.36 -12.75 -3.20
C ILE A 136 8.36 -11.66 -3.62
N THR A 137 9.23 -12.03 -4.56
CA THR A 137 10.34 -11.17 -5.00
C THR A 137 9.85 -9.86 -5.60
N ASP A 138 8.69 -9.88 -6.26
CA ASP A 138 8.07 -8.69 -6.85
C ASP A 138 7.35 -7.86 -5.78
N TYR A 139 7.69 -6.57 -5.75
CA TYR A 139 7.09 -5.53 -4.88
C TYR A 139 7.35 -5.69 -3.36
N PHE A 140 7.04 -6.85 -2.77
CA PHE A 140 6.86 -7.02 -1.33
C PHE A 140 8.05 -7.65 -0.57
N SER A 141 9.00 -8.31 -1.24
CA SER A 141 10.17 -8.90 -0.56
C SER A 141 10.85 -7.93 0.45
N TYR A 142 10.95 -8.39 1.69
CA TYR A 142 11.58 -7.65 2.78
C TYR A 142 13.10 -7.60 2.60
N GLU A 143 13.73 -8.68 2.12
CA GLU A 143 15.15 -8.70 1.77
C GLU A 143 15.50 -7.61 0.74
N HIS A 144 14.68 -7.45 -0.31
CA HIS A 144 14.87 -6.36 -1.27
C HIS A 144 14.74 -4.98 -0.62
N PHE A 145 13.77 -4.78 0.26
CA PHE A 145 13.67 -3.56 1.05
C PHE A 145 14.93 -3.33 1.89
N TYR A 146 15.39 -4.33 2.62
CA TYR A 146 16.53 -4.21 3.54
C TYR A 146 17.81 -3.83 2.79
N VAL A 147 18.08 -4.44 1.64
CA VAL A 147 19.25 -4.10 0.80
C VAL A 147 19.18 -2.65 0.31
N ILE A 148 18.01 -2.22 -0.19
CA ILE A 148 17.81 -0.83 -0.64
C ILE A 148 17.99 0.14 0.53
N TYR A 149 17.41 -0.19 1.68
CA TYR A 149 17.49 0.65 2.87
C TYR A 149 18.91 0.76 3.43
N CYS A 150 19.67 -0.33 3.51
CA CYS A 150 21.08 -0.28 3.94
C CYS A 150 21.90 0.63 3.03
N LYS A 151 21.72 0.53 1.69
CA LYS A 151 22.41 1.39 0.74
C LYS A 151 21.99 2.86 0.88
N PHE A 152 20.72 3.10 1.12
CA PHE A 152 20.20 4.45 1.36
C PHE A 152 20.79 5.03 2.65
N TRP A 153 20.76 4.27 3.75
CA TRP A 153 21.27 4.67 5.07
C TRP A 153 22.79 4.88 5.09
N GLU A 154 23.54 4.13 4.27
CA GLU A 154 24.98 4.37 4.07
C GLU A 154 25.24 5.77 3.51
N LEU A 155 24.37 6.26 2.63
CA LEU A 155 24.50 7.53 1.90
C LEU A 155 23.87 8.72 2.65
N ASP A 156 22.69 8.53 3.24
CA ASP A 156 21.93 9.51 4.01
C ASP A 156 22.49 9.64 5.44
N LYS A 157 23.54 10.46 5.58
CA LYS A 157 24.27 10.68 6.85
C LYS A 157 23.55 11.63 7.80
N ASP A 158 22.71 12.51 7.29
CA ASP A 158 21.88 13.44 8.04
C ASP A 158 20.52 12.85 8.43
N HIS A 159 20.22 11.63 7.94
CA HIS A 159 19.02 10.87 8.26
C HIS A 159 17.74 11.65 7.93
N ASP A 160 17.79 12.47 6.88
CA ASP A 160 16.68 13.34 6.47
C ASP A 160 15.72 12.62 5.50
N LEU A 161 16.02 11.37 5.14
CA LEU A 161 15.28 10.55 4.17
C LEU A 161 15.32 11.08 2.73
N PHE A 162 16.28 11.95 2.43
CA PHE A 162 16.63 12.41 1.09
C PHE A 162 18.09 12.07 0.78
N ILE A 163 18.38 11.77 -0.48
CA ILE A 163 19.78 11.67 -0.95
C ILE A 163 20.06 12.94 -1.74
N SER A 164 20.92 13.80 -1.21
CA SER A 164 21.37 14.99 -1.94
C SER A 164 22.32 14.61 -3.08
N LYS A 165 22.54 15.52 -4.04
CA LYS A 165 23.56 15.32 -5.10
C LYS A 165 24.95 15.04 -4.50
N THR A 166 25.25 15.64 -3.35
CA THR A 166 26.50 15.44 -2.61
C THR A 166 26.61 14.03 -2.06
N ASP A 167 25.53 13.46 -1.53
CA ASP A 167 25.53 12.09 -1.01
C ASP A 167 25.63 11.08 -2.15
N LEU A 168 24.97 11.36 -3.28
CA LEU A 168 25.06 10.53 -4.50
C LEU A 168 26.49 10.52 -5.09
N SER A 169 27.24 11.62 -4.96
CA SER A 169 28.62 11.71 -5.48
C SER A 169 29.60 10.79 -4.75
N ARG A 170 29.33 10.47 -3.47
CA ARG A 170 30.13 9.54 -2.66
C ARG A 170 29.88 8.07 -3.01
N HIS A 171 28.84 7.77 -3.78
CA HIS A 171 28.54 6.42 -4.24
C HIS A 171 29.57 5.87 -5.25
N ASN A 172 30.33 6.75 -5.92
CA ASN A 172 31.29 6.37 -6.96
C ASN A 172 32.73 6.12 -6.46
N ASP A 173 33.03 6.38 -5.19
CA ASP A 173 34.40 6.31 -4.62
C ASP A 173 34.70 4.99 -3.89
N SER A 174 33.88 3.95 -4.09
CA SER A 174 34.12 2.59 -3.55
C SER A 174 34.56 1.62 -4.64
N GLY A 175 35.58 2.02 -5.41
CA GLY A 175 36.31 1.21 -6.39
C GLY A 175 37.78 1.10 -6.02
#